data_AF-A0A9P0DR18-F1
#
_entry.id   AF-A0A9P0DR18-F1
#
_cell.length_a   1.000
_cell.length_b   1.000
_cell.length_c   1.000
_cell.angle_alpha   90.00
_cell.angle_beta   90.00
_cell.angle_gamma   90.00
#
_symmetry.space_group_name_H-M   'P 1'
#
loop_
_entity.id
_entity.type
_entity.pdbx_description
1 polymer ?
#
loop_
_entity_poly.entity_id
_entity_poly.type
_entity_poly.pdbx_seq_one_letter_code
_entity_poly.pdbx_strand_id
1 'polypeptide(L)'
;MEWPSKNIPHGGILHPAKASYNPETKKFLQLLMDESKLTMMQRNKINYNLRNGEPLPGTIKHHHQNTHMPEITLRPNSSKRRSRESIINSGAYQVEKFLSNVPVMDREKEKEKLQNRMAFNKDVKVSEARFFRKQASKEDSEEVNRFDELVREIKEREDWLKEMEEMGRGNQYKQIIEQQIQEKVREMNMLSCEAGDHSMNKR
;
A
#
# COMPACT_ATOMS: atom_id res chain seq x y z
N MET A 1 -61.02 -15.22 18.45
CA MET A 1 -60.35 -14.39 17.43
C MET A 1 -59.75 -15.33 16.41
N GLU A 2 -60.44 -15.56 15.30
CA GLU A 2 -59.92 -16.40 14.22
C GLU A 2 -59.00 -15.55 13.35
N TRP A 3 -57.73 -15.93 13.33
CA TRP A 3 -56.73 -15.45 12.39
C TRP A 3 -56.71 -16.42 11.21
N PRO A 4 -56.71 -15.98 9.94
CA PRO A 4 -56.69 -14.59 9.45
C PRO A 4 -58.09 -13.94 9.42
N SER A 5 -58.11 -12.60 9.48
CA SER A 5 -59.35 -11.80 9.49
C SER A 5 -60.11 -11.89 8.15
N LYS A 6 -61.45 -11.99 8.22
CA LYS A 6 -62.35 -11.99 7.04
C LYS A 6 -62.24 -10.73 6.16
N ASN A 7 -61.66 -9.64 6.68
CA ASN A 7 -61.56 -8.35 6.00
C ASN A 7 -60.24 -8.19 5.21
N ILE A 8 -59.34 -9.18 5.21
CA ILE A 8 -58.14 -9.14 4.37
C ILE A 8 -58.53 -9.67 2.99
N PRO A 9 -58.46 -8.87 1.92
CA PRO A 9 -58.76 -9.35 0.58
C PRO A 9 -57.82 -10.50 0.21
N HIS A 10 -58.39 -11.67 -0.08
CA HIS A 10 -57.66 -12.79 -0.65
C HIS A 10 -57.39 -12.49 -2.13
N GLY A 11 -56.24 -11.89 -2.42
CA GLY A 11 -55.80 -11.57 -3.77
C GLY A 11 -55.06 -10.23 -3.84
N GLY A 12 -53.85 -10.24 -4.40
CA GLY A 12 -53.04 -9.05 -4.65
C GLY A 12 -51.58 -9.42 -4.94
N ILE A 13 -50.74 -8.43 -5.24
CA ILE A 13 -49.30 -8.61 -5.53
C ILE A 13 -48.58 -9.35 -4.38
N LEU A 14 -49.03 -9.14 -3.14
CA LEU A 14 -48.42 -9.73 -1.94
C LEU A 14 -49.12 -11.01 -1.46
N HIS A 15 -50.27 -11.37 -2.04
CA HIS A 15 -51.04 -12.55 -1.66
C HIS A 15 -51.60 -13.22 -2.93
N PRO A 16 -50.86 -14.17 -3.53
CA PRO A 16 -51.33 -14.86 -4.73
C PRO A 16 -52.61 -15.65 -4.44
N ALA A 17 -53.45 -15.82 -5.46
CA ALA A 17 -54.64 -16.64 -5.36
C ALA A 17 -54.25 -18.08 -4.97
N LYS A 18 -54.91 -18.61 -3.94
CA LYS A 18 -54.71 -20.00 -3.51
C LYS A 18 -55.40 -20.95 -4.49
N ALA A 19 -54.72 -22.02 -4.88
CA ALA A 19 -55.30 -23.12 -5.62
C ALA A 19 -56.31 -23.86 -4.73
N SER A 20 -57.56 -23.90 -5.16
CA SER A 20 -58.60 -24.71 -4.51
C SER A 20 -58.72 -26.06 -5.23
N TYR A 21 -58.52 -27.14 -4.49
CA TYR A 21 -58.66 -28.51 -5.02
C TYR A 21 -60.01 -29.09 -4.59
N ASN A 22 -60.81 -29.55 -5.56
CA ASN A 22 -62.05 -30.29 -5.31
C ASN A 22 -61.74 -31.54 -4.45
N PRO A 23 -62.59 -31.91 -3.47
CA PRO A 23 -62.45 -33.16 -2.71
C PRO A 23 -62.24 -34.41 -3.58
N GLU A 24 -62.86 -34.48 -4.76
CA GLU A 24 -62.64 -35.57 -5.71
C GLU A 24 -61.21 -35.59 -6.25
N THR A 25 -60.69 -34.41 -6.65
CA THR A 25 -59.29 -34.26 -7.09
C THR A 25 -58.30 -34.61 -5.99
N LYS A 26 -58.60 -34.28 -4.73
CA LYS A 26 -57.75 -34.66 -3.59
C LYS A 26 -57.65 -36.18 -3.43
N LYS A 27 -58.78 -36.89 -3.52
CA LYS A 27 -58.81 -38.36 -3.48
C LYS A 27 -58.05 -38.98 -4.65
N PHE A 28 -58.23 -38.45 -5.85
CA PHE A 28 -57.50 -38.89 -7.03
C PHE A 28 -55.98 -38.71 -6.90
N LEU A 29 -55.54 -37.54 -6.41
CA LEU A 29 -54.12 -37.28 -6.17
C LEU A 29 -53.53 -38.18 -5.08
N GLN A 30 -54.31 -38.50 -4.05
CA GLN A 30 -53.88 -39.45 -3.01
C GLN A 30 -53.67 -40.85 -3.60
N LEU A 31 -54.60 -41.33 -4.43
CA LEU A 31 -54.48 -42.61 -5.12
C LEU A 31 -53.26 -42.63 -6.04
N LEU A 32 -53.02 -41.55 -6.80
CA LEU A 32 -51.80 -41.39 -7.60
C LEU A 32 -50.53 -41.41 -6.74
N MET A 33 -50.52 -40.79 -5.56
CA MET A 33 -49.37 -40.79 -4.66
C MET A 33 -49.05 -42.17 -4.08
N ASP A 34 -50.08 -43.00 -3.88
CA ASP A 34 -49.96 -44.37 -3.38
C ASP A 34 -49.46 -45.31 -4.48
N GLU A 35 -49.95 -45.17 -5.71
CA GLU A 35 -49.52 -45.95 -6.87
C GLU A 35 -48.16 -45.53 -7.42
N SER A 36 -47.80 -44.25 -7.30
CA SER A 36 -46.50 -43.74 -7.73
C SER A 36 -45.40 -44.00 -6.71
N LYS A 37 -44.21 -44.37 -7.22
CA LYS A 37 -43.00 -44.60 -6.40
C LYS A 37 -42.33 -43.28 -5.98
N LEU A 38 -43.08 -42.38 -5.34
CA LEU A 38 -42.57 -41.10 -4.84
C LEU A 38 -41.77 -41.27 -3.56
N THR A 39 -40.72 -40.46 -3.39
CA THR A 39 -39.98 -40.37 -2.12
C THR A 39 -40.83 -39.71 -1.04
N MET A 40 -40.50 -39.95 0.24
CA MET A 40 -41.23 -39.35 1.36
C MET A 40 -41.22 -37.81 1.31
N MET A 41 -40.12 -37.21 0.84
CA MET A 41 -40.02 -35.76 0.67
C MET A 41 -40.97 -35.23 -0.41
N GLN A 42 -41.09 -35.93 -1.54
CA GLN A 42 -42.03 -35.58 -2.61
C GLN A 42 -43.48 -35.70 -2.11
N ARG A 43 -43.80 -36.78 -1.40
CA ARG A 43 -45.13 -36.98 -0.81
C ARG A 43 -45.49 -35.87 0.19
N ASN A 44 -44.57 -35.53 1.08
CA ASN A 44 -44.75 -34.45 2.05
C ASN A 44 -44.95 -33.10 1.35
N LYS A 45 -44.22 -32.82 0.27
CA LYS A 45 -44.37 -31.57 -0.49
C LYS A 45 -45.72 -31.47 -1.18
N ILE A 46 -46.20 -32.54 -1.81
CA ILE A 46 -47.54 -32.55 -2.45
C ILE A 46 -48.64 -32.37 -1.40
N ASN A 47 -48.56 -33.09 -0.27
CA ASN A 47 -49.52 -32.95 0.83
C ASN A 47 -49.54 -31.54 1.43
N TYR A 48 -48.37 -30.91 1.57
CA TYR A 48 -48.25 -29.52 2.02
C TYR A 48 -48.99 -28.57 1.06
N ASN A 49 -48.77 -28.71 -0.25
CA ASN A 49 -49.43 -27.86 -1.24
C ASN A 49 -50.96 -28.05 -1.24
N LEU A 50 -51.44 -29.30 -1.09
CA LEU A 50 -52.87 -29.63 -1.00
C LEU A 50 -53.56 -29.04 0.24
N ARG A 51 -52.84 -28.90 1.36
CA ARG A 51 -53.35 -28.31 2.61
C ARG A 51 -53.36 -26.79 2.58
N ASN A 52 -52.30 -26.19 2.04
CA ASN A 52 -52.13 -24.73 2.05
C ASN A 52 -52.80 -24.03 0.86
N GLY A 53 -53.25 -24.80 -0.13
CA GLY A 53 -53.79 -24.27 -1.38
C GLY A 53 -52.72 -23.64 -2.24
N GLU A 54 -51.51 -24.21 -2.25
CA GLU A 54 -50.47 -23.83 -3.20
C GLU A 54 -50.63 -24.67 -4.48
N PRO A 55 -50.28 -24.15 -5.67
CA PRO A 55 -50.28 -24.94 -6.89
C PRO A 55 -49.36 -26.16 -6.77
N LEU A 56 -49.66 -27.23 -7.53
CA LEU A 56 -48.80 -28.41 -7.57
C LEU A 56 -47.43 -28.03 -8.15
N PRO A 57 -46.33 -28.66 -7.69
CA PRO A 57 -45.02 -28.39 -8.25
C PRO A 57 -45.05 -28.69 -9.75
N GLY A 58 -44.71 -27.69 -10.56
CA GLY A 58 -44.60 -27.86 -12.01
C GLY A 58 -43.56 -28.94 -12.34
N THR A 59 -43.66 -29.51 -13.54
CA THR A 59 -42.66 -30.46 -14.04
C THR A 59 -41.28 -29.81 -13.92
N ILE A 60 -40.44 -30.38 -13.06
CA ILE A 60 -39.07 -29.93 -12.89
C ILE A 60 -38.41 -30.18 -14.23
N LYS A 61 -38.22 -29.13 -15.05
CA LYS A 61 -37.20 -29.17 -16.09
C LYS A 61 -35.93 -29.46 -15.31
N HIS A 62 -35.39 -30.66 -15.46
CA HIS A 62 -34.07 -31.00 -14.93
C HIS A 62 -33.09 -30.04 -15.60
N HIS A 63 -32.92 -28.87 -15.00
CA HIS A 63 -31.80 -28.03 -15.33
C HIS A 63 -30.64 -28.85 -14.79
N HIS A 64 -29.94 -29.54 -15.70
CA HIS A 64 -28.60 -30.01 -15.46
C HIS A 64 -27.78 -28.76 -15.17
N GLN A 65 -27.86 -28.28 -13.94
CA GLN A 65 -26.85 -27.41 -13.40
C GLN A 65 -25.62 -28.31 -13.37
N ASN A 66 -24.77 -28.16 -14.39
CA ASN A 66 -23.36 -28.42 -14.25
C ASN A 66 -22.86 -27.51 -13.13
N THR A 67 -23.19 -27.85 -11.89
CA THR A 67 -22.42 -27.42 -10.74
C THR A 67 -21.11 -28.14 -10.95
N HIS A 68 -20.15 -27.42 -11.54
CA HIS A 68 -18.75 -27.67 -11.31
C HIS A 68 -18.57 -27.63 -9.78
N MET A 69 -18.81 -28.77 -9.14
CA MET A 69 -18.45 -28.94 -7.75
C MET A 69 -16.92 -28.81 -7.75
N PRO A 70 -16.35 -27.80 -7.07
CA PRO A 70 -14.92 -27.85 -6.81
C PRO A 70 -14.66 -29.16 -6.08
N GLU A 71 -13.61 -29.87 -6.49
CA GLU A 71 -13.20 -31.15 -5.92
C GLU A 71 -12.71 -30.92 -4.47
N ILE A 72 -13.63 -30.76 -3.52
CA ILE A 72 -13.31 -30.72 -2.10
C ILE A 72 -13.21 -32.19 -1.66
N THR A 73 -12.02 -32.77 -1.77
CA THR A 73 -11.70 -34.17 -1.44
C THR A 73 -11.72 -34.48 0.06
N LEU A 74 -12.25 -33.61 0.91
CA LEU A 74 -12.43 -33.87 2.33
C LEU A 74 -13.80 -33.40 2.79
N ARG A 75 -14.69 -34.38 2.99
CA ARG A 75 -15.97 -34.15 3.65
C ARG A 75 -15.68 -33.66 5.08
N PRO A 76 -15.94 -32.39 5.44
CA PRO A 76 -15.90 -32.01 6.84
C PRO A 76 -16.95 -32.89 7.52
N ASN A 77 -16.58 -33.58 8.60
CA ASN A 77 -17.39 -34.54 9.37
C ASN A 77 -17.18 -36.06 9.10
N SER A 78 -16.12 -36.48 8.40
CA SER A 78 -15.66 -37.87 8.57
C SER A 78 -15.12 -38.05 9.99
N SER A 79 -15.77 -38.86 10.82
CA SER A 79 -15.38 -39.15 12.21
C SER A 79 -14.06 -39.92 12.34
N LYS A 80 -13.31 -40.10 11.24
CA LYS A 80 -12.09 -40.90 11.21
C LYS A 80 -10.87 -40.06 11.60
N ARG A 81 -10.04 -40.60 12.49
CA ARG A 81 -8.74 -40.02 12.85
C ARG A 81 -7.82 -39.92 11.63
N ARG A 82 -7.19 -38.76 11.45
CA ARG A 82 -6.18 -38.53 10.39
C ARG A 82 -4.89 -39.29 10.71
N SER A 83 -4.17 -39.75 9.69
CA SER A 83 -2.83 -40.31 9.85
C SER A 83 -1.82 -39.22 10.23
N ARG A 84 -0.71 -39.60 10.87
CA ARG A 84 0.37 -38.67 11.23
C ARG A 84 0.92 -37.91 10.02
N GLU A 85 1.14 -38.61 8.91
CA GLU A 85 1.61 -38.02 7.65
C GLU A 85 0.62 -37.00 7.10
N SER A 86 -0.69 -37.30 7.16
CA SER A 86 -1.74 -36.35 6.75
C SER A 86 -1.74 -35.07 7.60
N ILE A 87 -1.49 -35.18 8.91
CA ILE A 87 -1.41 -34.02 9.81
C ILE A 87 -0.18 -33.17 9.49
N ILE A 88 0.98 -33.81 9.28
CA ILE A 88 2.23 -33.11 8.92
C ILE A 88 2.08 -32.40 7.56
N ASN A 89 1.56 -33.10 6.54
CA ASN A 89 1.34 -32.55 5.20
C ASN A 89 0.32 -31.41 5.20
N SER A 90 -0.65 -31.41 6.13
CA SER A 90 -1.59 -30.30 6.28
C SER A 90 -0.99 -29.01 6.85
N GLY A 91 0.28 -29.02 7.25
CA GLY A 91 0.95 -27.85 7.82
C GLY A 91 0.49 -27.51 9.24
N ALA A 92 -0.24 -28.40 9.93
CA ALA A 92 -0.81 -28.13 11.25
C ALA A 92 0.24 -27.83 12.35
N TYR A 93 1.50 -28.24 12.14
CA TYR A 93 2.61 -27.96 13.04
C TYR A 93 3.43 -26.73 12.63
N GLN A 94 3.12 -26.10 11.50
CA GLN A 94 3.79 -24.87 11.08
C GLN A 94 3.27 -23.73 11.95
N VAL A 95 4.20 -22.93 12.50
CA VAL A 95 3.85 -21.73 13.26
C VAL A 95 3.25 -20.71 12.27
N GLU A 96 2.03 -20.26 12.56
CA GLU A 96 1.38 -19.22 11.77
C GLU A 96 2.23 -17.95 11.82
N LYS A 97 2.63 -17.46 10.64
CA LYS A 97 3.34 -16.19 10.54
C LYS A 97 2.36 -15.08 10.87
N PHE A 98 2.74 -14.17 11.76
CA PHE A 98 1.95 -12.97 12.00
C PHE A 98 1.82 -12.17 10.71
N LEU A 99 0.58 -12.03 10.22
CA LEU A 99 0.23 -11.14 9.13
C LEU A 99 -0.57 -9.98 9.72
N SER A 100 -0.12 -8.75 9.48
CA SER A 100 -0.90 -7.58 9.89
C SER A 100 -2.17 -7.50 9.05
N ASN A 101 -3.34 -7.48 9.70
CA ASN A 101 -4.63 -7.22 9.03
C ASN A 101 -4.78 -5.75 8.59
N VAL A 102 -3.81 -4.89 8.91
CA VAL A 102 -3.79 -3.50 8.48
C VAL A 102 -3.16 -3.42 7.10
N PRO A 103 -3.79 -2.73 6.13
CA PRO A 103 -3.16 -2.46 4.84
C PRO A 103 -1.81 -1.77 5.07
N VAL A 104 -0.75 -2.27 4.43
CA VAL A 104 0.55 -1.59 4.46
C VAL A 104 0.40 -0.26 3.71
N MET A 105 0.28 0.83 4.47
CA MET A 105 0.27 2.18 3.92
C MET A 105 1.68 2.49 3.42
N ASP A 106 1.76 3.04 2.21
CA ASP A 106 3.01 3.48 1.63
C ASP A 106 3.53 4.70 2.41
N ARG A 107 4.56 4.48 3.24
CA ARG A 107 5.12 5.50 4.14
C ARG A 107 5.60 6.73 3.37
N GLU A 108 6.01 6.58 2.12
CA GLU A 108 6.46 7.71 1.30
C GLU A 108 5.28 8.59 0.89
N LYS A 109 4.16 7.98 0.48
CA LYS A 109 2.93 8.72 0.17
C LYS A 109 2.34 9.42 1.39
N GLU A 110 2.40 8.79 2.56
CA GLU A 110 1.94 9.45 3.81
C GLU A 110 2.82 10.65 4.17
N LYS A 111 4.13 10.54 4.01
CA LYS A 111 5.06 11.66 4.21
C LYS A 111 4.78 12.79 3.24
N GLU A 112 4.63 12.49 1.95
CA GLU A 112 4.32 13.47 0.91
C GLU A 112 3.00 14.19 1.23
N LYS A 113 1.96 13.43 1.56
CA LYS A 113 0.65 13.96 1.95
C LYS A 113 0.76 14.90 3.16
N LEU A 114 1.53 14.51 4.17
CA LEU A 114 1.76 15.35 5.34
C LEU A 114 2.53 16.63 4.97
N GLN A 115 3.59 16.53 4.17
CA GLN A 115 4.35 17.70 3.71
C GLN A 115 3.45 18.69 2.96
N ASN A 116 2.62 18.21 2.04
CA ASN A 116 1.72 19.04 1.26
C ASN A 116 0.66 19.71 2.15
N ARG A 117 0.16 18.98 3.16
CA ARG A 117 -0.72 19.55 4.17
C ARG A 117 -0.03 20.63 5.02
N MET A 118 1.19 20.41 5.47
CA MET A 118 1.92 21.40 6.27
C MET A 118 2.26 22.66 5.47
N ALA A 119 2.60 22.51 4.19
CA ALA A 119 2.98 23.63 3.32
C ALA A 119 1.77 24.41 2.77
N PHE A 120 0.74 23.70 2.29
CA PHE A 120 -0.36 24.30 1.52
C PHE A 120 -1.72 24.17 2.21
N ASN A 121 -1.78 23.55 3.39
CA ASN A 121 -3.01 23.18 4.11
C ASN A 121 -4.01 22.38 3.24
N LYS A 122 -3.49 21.69 2.22
CA LYS A 122 -4.25 20.93 1.22
C LYS A 122 -3.42 19.72 0.78
N ASP A 123 -4.09 18.60 0.57
CA ASP A 123 -3.47 17.38 0.05
C ASP A 123 -3.34 17.49 -1.48
N VAL A 124 -2.47 18.40 -1.95
CA VAL A 124 -2.17 18.59 -3.38
C VAL A 124 -1.12 17.56 -3.78
N LYS A 125 -1.32 16.81 -4.86
CA LYS A 125 -0.21 16.07 -5.48
C LYS A 125 0.68 17.09 -6.17
N VAL A 126 1.85 17.37 -5.60
CA VAL A 126 2.83 18.22 -6.26
C VAL A 126 3.26 17.42 -7.49
N SER A 127 2.79 17.81 -8.68
CA SER A 127 3.35 17.26 -9.91
C SER A 127 4.85 17.48 -9.81
N GLU A 128 5.67 16.45 -10.04
CA GLU A 128 7.13 16.58 -10.06
C GLU A 128 7.44 17.88 -10.80
N ALA A 129 7.84 18.91 -10.05
CA ALA A 129 8.21 20.15 -10.67
C ALA A 129 9.35 19.72 -11.58
N ARG A 130 9.16 19.85 -12.90
CA ARG A 130 10.26 19.67 -13.85
C ARG A 130 11.39 20.45 -13.24
N PHE A 131 12.40 19.74 -12.73
CA PHE A 131 13.59 20.36 -12.20
C PHE A 131 14.16 21.09 -13.41
N PHE A 132 13.76 22.34 -13.59
CA PHE A 132 14.57 23.32 -14.26
C PHE A 132 15.79 23.32 -13.37
N ARG A 133 16.79 22.50 -13.76
CA ARG A 133 18.16 22.71 -13.36
C ARG A 133 18.37 24.17 -13.68
N LYS A 134 18.25 25.01 -12.65
CA LYS A 134 18.78 26.36 -12.68
C LYS A 134 20.21 26.08 -13.11
N GLN A 135 20.51 26.33 -14.38
CA GLN A 135 21.89 26.41 -14.80
C GLN A 135 22.47 27.37 -13.79
N ALA A 136 23.31 26.86 -12.89
CA ALA A 136 24.07 27.70 -12.02
C ALA A 136 24.75 28.68 -12.96
N SER A 137 24.26 29.92 -12.97
CA SER A 137 24.94 31.01 -13.64
C SER A 137 26.34 30.94 -13.08
N LYS A 138 27.28 30.74 -13.99
CA LYS A 138 28.70 30.54 -13.71
C LYS A 138 29.32 31.90 -13.38
N GLU A 139 28.67 32.63 -12.48
CA GLU A 139 28.90 34.04 -12.18
C GLU A 139 29.41 34.26 -10.76
N ASP A 140 29.42 33.23 -9.90
CA ASP A 140 30.04 33.30 -8.56
C ASP A 140 31.28 32.39 -8.45
N SER A 141 31.92 32.04 -9.56
CA SER A 141 33.35 31.75 -9.51
C SER A 141 34.06 33.06 -9.87
N GLU A 142 34.08 33.99 -8.92
CA GLU A 142 35.15 34.97 -8.91
C GLU A 142 36.44 34.15 -9.00
N GLU A 143 37.15 34.28 -10.12
CA GLU A 143 38.49 33.74 -10.27
C GLU A 143 39.33 34.45 -9.21
N VAL A 144 39.34 33.94 -7.97
CA VAL A 144 40.15 34.48 -6.90
C VAL A 144 41.58 34.37 -7.42
N ASN A 145 42.17 35.53 -7.71
CA ASN A 145 43.51 35.60 -8.22
C ASN A 145 44.41 34.86 -7.22
N ARG A 146 45.31 33.99 -7.70
CA ARG A 146 46.26 33.26 -6.84
C ARG A 146 46.98 34.20 -5.86
N PHE A 147 47.19 35.45 -6.27
CA PHE A 147 47.70 36.51 -5.40
C PHE A 147 46.83 36.76 -4.15
N ASP A 148 45.51 36.89 -4.32
CA ASP A 148 44.56 37.12 -3.21
C ASP A 148 44.45 35.90 -2.29
N GLU A 149 44.60 34.69 -2.83
CA GLU A 149 44.69 33.47 -2.03
C GLU A 149 45.93 33.48 -1.13
N LEU A 150 47.10 33.86 -1.66
CA LEU A 150 48.35 33.92 -0.88
C LEU A 150 48.28 34.97 0.24
N VAL A 151 47.65 36.13 -0.02
CA VAL A 151 47.41 37.14 1.01
C VAL A 151 46.53 36.59 2.14
N ARG A 152 45.48 35.83 1.79
CA ARG A 152 44.61 35.18 2.78
C ARG A 152 45.35 34.11 3.58
N GLU A 153 46.15 33.27 2.92
CA GLU A 153 46.95 32.23 3.57
C GLU A 153 47.99 32.83 4.54
N ILE A 154 48.66 33.93 4.16
CA ILE A 154 49.61 34.62 5.05
C ILE A 154 48.89 35.14 6.31
N LYS A 155 47.74 35.79 6.14
CA LYS A 155 46.96 36.33 7.26
C LYS A 155 46.48 35.22 8.21
N GLU A 156 46.03 34.09 7.67
CA GLU A 156 45.64 32.94 8.48
C GLU A 156 46.80 32.40 9.33
N ARG A 157 48.02 32.39 8.78
CA ARG A 157 49.23 31.97 9.51
C ARG A 157 49.62 32.94 10.61
N GLU A 158 49.50 34.25 10.35
CA GLU A 158 49.73 35.30 11.36
C GLU A 158 48.71 35.22 12.50
N ASP A 159 47.42 35.08 12.17
CA ASP A 159 46.35 34.96 13.14
C ASP A 159 46.51 33.68 13.99
N TRP A 160 46.87 32.56 13.37
CA TRP A 160 47.14 31.32 14.07
C TRP A 160 48.34 31.43 15.02
N LEU A 161 49.44 32.08 14.59
CA LEU A 161 50.60 32.30 15.46
C LEU A 161 50.23 33.17 16.67
N LYS A 162 49.41 34.20 16.46
CA LYS A 162 48.89 35.05 17.54
C LYS A 162 48.05 34.24 18.53
N GLU A 163 47.18 33.36 18.06
CA GLU A 163 46.41 32.45 18.93
C GLU A 163 47.33 31.54 19.75
N MET A 164 48.39 31.00 19.15
CA MET A 164 49.38 30.18 19.85
C MET A 164 50.22 30.97 20.87
N GLU A 165 50.52 32.24 20.58
CA GLU A 165 51.20 33.16 21.52
C GLU A 165 50.31 33.48 22.72
N GLU A 166 49.01 33.73 22.52
CA GLU A 166 48.02 33.93 23.58
C GLU A 166 47.89 32.68 24.47
N MET A 167 48.04 31.48 23.90
CA MET A 167 48.10 30.21 24.63
C MET A 167 49.47 29.88 25.25
N GLY A 168 50.47 30.77 25.12
CA GLY A 168 51.82 30.60 25.68
C GLY A 168 52.69 29.56 24.97
N ARG A 169 52.27 29.07 23.80
CA ARG A 169 53.01 28.08 22.97
C ARG A 169 53.65 28.67 21.72
N GLY A 170 53.55 29.97 21.49
CA GLY A 170 54.08 30.65 20.31
C GLY A 170 55.55 30.36 20.01
N ASN A 171 56.41 30.31 21.03
CA ASN A 171 57.85 30.02 20.86
C ASN A 171 58.15 28.66 20.19
N GLN A 172 57.25 27.69 20.31
CA GLN A 172 57.42 26.37 19.68
C GLN A 172 57.18 26.41 18.17
N TYR A 173 56.32 27.31 17.71
CA TYR A 173 55.83 27.33 16.33
C TYR A 173 56.30 28.56 15.54
N LYS A 174 56.79 29.60 16.22
CA LYS A 174 57.22 30.86 15.63
C LYS A 174 58.14 30.69 14.42
N GLN A 175 59.22 29.92 14.57
CA GLN A 175 60.16 29.68 13.46
C GLN A 175 59.54 28.92 12.29
N ILE A 176 58.63 27.98 12.57
CA ILE A 176 57.97 27.17 11.54
C ILE A 176 56.98 28.03 10.75
N ILE A 177 56.20 28.86 11.45
CA ILE A 177 55.24 29.75 10.82
C ILE A 177 55.93 30.86 10.04
N GLU A 178 57.01 31.44 10.58
CA GLU A 178 57.83 32.44 9.87
C GLU A 178 58.38 31.88 8.56
N GLN A 179 58.83 30.61 8.53
CA GLN A 179 59.28 29.95 7.30
C GLN A 179 58.13 29.79 6.29
N GLN A 180 56.95 29.38 6.74
CA GLN A 180 55.77 29.24 5.87
C GLN A 180 55.32 30.59 5.29
N ILE A 181 55.32 31.65 6.10
CA ILE A 181 55.03 33.00 5.64
C ILE A 181 56.07 33.42 4.59
N GLN A 182 57.36 33.18 4.83
CA GLN A 182 58.41 33.51 3.86
C GLN A 182 58.27 32.73 2.54
N GLU A 183 57.89 31.46 2.58
CA GLU A 183 57.61 30.66 1.39
C GLU A 183 56.48 31.28 0.57
N LYS A 184 55.38 31.67 1.22
CA LYS A 184 54.22 32.31 0.58
C LYS A 184 54.52 33.69 0.03
N VAL A 185 55.33 34.49 0.73
CA VAL A 185 55.81 35.79 0.24
C VAL A 185 56.71 35.62 -0.99
N ARG A 186 57.56 34.58 -1.03
CA ARG A 186 58.37 34.30 -2.23
C ARG A 186 57.48 33.89 -3.41
N GLU A 187 56.49 33.04 -3.19
CA GLU A 187 55.50 32.65 -4.21
C GLU A 187 54.75 33.88 -4.75
N MET A 188 54.32 34.78 -3.85
CA MET A 188 53.67 36.04 -4.20
C MET A 188 54.57 36.97 -5.04
N ASN A 189 55.85 37.07 -4.70
CA ASN A 189 56.82 37.87 -5.43
C ASN A 189 57.12 37.30 -6.83
N MET A 190 57.18 35.97 -6.97
CA MET A 190 57.36 35.30 -8.27
C MET A 190 56.21 35.65 -9.23
N LEU A 191 54.96 35.55 -8.76
CA LEU A 191 53.77 35.90 -9.53
C LEU A 191 53.74 37.39 -9.91
N SER A 192 54.26 38.26 -9.04
CA SER A 192 54.37 39.71 -9.30
C SER A 192 55.39 40.04 -10.39
N CYS A 193 56.52 39.31 -10.46
CA CYS A 193 57.51 39.46 -11.53
C CYS A 193 56.97 38.93 -12.87
N GLU A 194 56.29 37.78 -12.88
CA GLU A 194 55.72 37.20 -14.10
C GLU A 194 54.64 38.09 -14.72
N ALA A 195 53.81 38.75 -13.90
CA ALA A 195 52.84 39.73 -14.38
C ALA A 195 53.50 40.99 -14.96
N GLY A 196 54.68 41.38 -14.46
CA GLY A 196 55.47 42.51 -14.97
C GLY A 196 56.08 42.25 -16.35
N ASP A 197 56.54 41.03 -16.63
CA ASP A 197 57.14 40.67 -17.92
C ASP A 197 56.12 40.62 -19.07
N HIS A 198 54.87 40.26 -18.78
CA HIS A 198 53.79 40.29 -19.78
C HIS A 198 53.38 41.72 -20.19
N SER A 199 53.72 42.74 -19.39
CA SER A 199 53.53 44.15 -19.75
C SER A 199 54.62 44.69 -20.70
N MET A 200 55.80 44.08 -20.75
CA MET A 200 56.93 44.57 -21.55
C MET A 200 56.98 43.97 -22.97
N ASN A 201 56.22 42.90 -23.24
CA ASN A 201 56.19 42.24 -24.56
C ASN A 201 55.02 42.69 -25.46
N LYS A 202 54.34 43.80 -25.11
CA LYS A 202 53.39 44.51 -25.98
C LYS A 202 53.94 45.89 -26.36
N ARG A 203 54.97 45.92 -27.20
CA ARG A 203 55.31 47.05 -28.06
C ARG A 203 55.81 46.55 -29.40
#